data_AF-A0A9X6RM64-F1
#
_entry.id   AF-A0A9X6RM64-F1
#
_cell.length_a   1.000
_cell.length_b   1.000
_cell.length_c   1.000
_cell.angle_alpha   90.00
_cell.angle_beta   90.00
_cell.angle_gamma   90.00
#
_symmetry.space_group_name_H-M   'P 1'
#
loop_
_entity.id
_entity.type
_entity.pdbx_description
1 polymer ?
#
loop_
_entity_poly.entity_id
_entity_poly.type
_entity_poly.pdbx_seq_one_letter_code
_entity_poly.pdbx_strand_id
1 'polypeptide(L)'
;TEGQYKLAKNSRPIRHGIGKYQKPNGVVYSGHWEENTLSGPICYVKLPAEKVEYKGEMLNGQYHGTGEYSCPEYYYAGAFINGKYDLVLQNLLKDN
;
A
#
# COMPACT_ATOMS: atom_id res chain seq x y z
N THR A 1 -9.76 -14.12 -2.73
CA THR A 1 -8.32 -13.98 -2.45
C THR A 1 -7.59 -14.90 -3.39
N GLU A 2 -6.56 -14.39 -4.05
CA GLU A 2 -5.75 -15.11 -5.05
C GLU A 2 -4.28 -14.71 -4.88
N GLY A 3 -3.36 -15.54 -5.35
CA GLY A 3 -1.93 -15.23 -5.33
C GLY A 3 -1.05 -16.39 -4.89
N GLN A 4 0.24 -16.10 -4.84
CA GLN A 4 1.29 -17.05 -4.48
C GLN A 4 1.44 -17.15 -2.94
N TYR A 5 1.87 -18.32 -2.47
CA TYR A 5 2.08 -18.62 -1.05
C TYR A 5 3.36 -19.44 -0.86
N LYS A 6 4.03 -19.26 0.28
CA LYS A 6 5.09 -20.14 0.80
C LYS A 6 4.72 -20.63 2.20
N LEU A 7 5.41 -21.65 2.72
CA LEU A 7 5.22 -22.09 4.10
C LEU A 7 6.11 -21.28 5.05
N ALA A 8 5.55 -20.78 6.15
CA ALA A 8 6.32 -20.23 7.26
C ALA A 8 6.99 -21.35 8.08
N LYS A 9 7.85 -20.98 9.05
CA LYS A 9 8.54 -21.93 9.96
C LYS A 9 7.59 -22.87 10.71
N ASN A 10 6.36 -22.44 10.96
CA ASN A 10 5.31 -23.23 11.61
C ASN A 10 4.39 -23.97 10.63
N SER A 11 4.82 -24.14 9.38
CA SER A 11 4.08 -24.81 8.29
C SER A 11 2.74 -24.16 7.93
N ARG A 12 2.50 -22.91 8.34
CA ARG A 12 1.32 -22.15 7.89
C ARG A 12 1.60 -21.50 6.53
N PRO A 13 0.63 -21.51 5.60
CA PRO A 13 0.76 -20.78 4.35
C PRO A 13 0.79 -19.27 4.62
N ILE A 14 1.75 -18.59 4.03
CA ILE A 14 1.93 -17.13 4.07
C ILE A 14 1.99 -16.60 2.65
N ARG A 15 1.32 -15.48 2.38
CA ARG A 15 1.34 -14.81 1.08
C ARG A 15 2.76 -14.42 0.72
N HIS A 16 3.13 -14.68 -0.52
CA HIS A 16 4.43 -14.35 -1.08
C HIS A 16 4.29 -14.11 -2.58
N GLY A 17 5.13 -13.29 -3.21
CA GLY A 17 5.04 -13.01 -4.64
C GLY A 17 3.79 -12.22 -5.03
N ILE A 18 3.31 -12.34 -6.27
CA ILE A 18 2.17 -11.53 -6.74
C ILE A 18 0.86 -12.11 -6.24
N GLY A 19 -0.02 -11.23 -5.72
CA GLY A 19 -1.34 -11.65 -5.25
C GLY A 19 -2.30 -10.52 -4.90
N LYS A 20 -3.55 -10.88 -4.64
CA LYS A 20 -4.64 -9.99 -4.24
C LYS A 20 -5.42 -10.58 -3.06
N TYR A 21 -5.48 -9.80 -1.99
CA TYR A 21 -6.30 -10.05 -0.83
C TYR A 21 -7.47 -9.08 -0.78
N GLN A 22 -8.69 -9.62 -0.70
CA GLN A 22 -9.92 -8.84 -0.67
C GLN A 22 -10.79 -9.33 0.48
N LYS A 23 -11.28 -8.39 1.29
CA LYS A 23 -12.22 -8.66 2.37
C LYS A 23 -13.67 -8.47 1.89
N PRO A 24 -14.67 -9.08 2.55
CA PRO A 24 -16.09 -8.91 2.20
C PRO A 24 -16.58 -7.45 2.25
N ASN A 25 -15.96 -6.61 3.09
CA ASN A 25 -16.26 -5.17 3.18
C ASN A 25 -15.65 -4.34 2.04
N GLY A 26 -15.11 -4.98 1.00
CA GLY A 26 -14.55 -4.31 -0.17
C GLY A 26 -13.12 -3.79 0.01
N VAL A 27 -12.50 -3.96 1.18
CA VAL A 27 -11.08 -3.64 1.36
C VAL A 27 -10.22 -4.52 0.44
N VAL A 28 -9.29 -3.90 -0.30
CA VAL A 28 -8.39 -4.57 -1.24
C VAL A 28 -6.94 -4.25 -0.93
N TYR A 29 -6.11 -5.29 -0.98
CA TYR A 29 -4.65 -5.22 -0.98
C TYR A 29 -4.15 -6.06 -2.15
N SER A 30 -3.35 -5.50 -3.04
CA SER A 30 -2.76 -6.27 -4.15
C SER A 30 -1.36 -5.77 -4.50
N GLY A 31 -0.55 -6.64 -5.08
CA GLY A 31 0.83 -6.33 -5.46
C GLY A 31 1.77 -7.45 -5.09
N HIS A 32 3.04 -7.10 -4.87
CA HIS A 32 4.04 -8.05 -4.38
C HIS A 32 3.92 -8.24 -2.86
N TRP A 33 3.90 -9.49 -2.45
CA TRP A 33 3.80 -9.91 -1.06
C TRP A 33 5.10 -10.53 -0.58
N GLU A 34 5.49 -10.16 0.63
CA GLU A 34 6.58 -10.78 1.37
C GLU A 34 6.08 -11.09 2.78
N GLU A 35 5.95 -12.38 3.08
CA GLU A 35 5.56 -12.88 4.40
C GLU A 35 4.27 -12.24 4.95
N ASN A 36 3.21 -12.22 4.14
CA ASN A 36 1.92 -11.58 4.42
C ASN A 36 1.92 -10.04 4.46
N THR A 37 3.03 -9.37 4.14
CA THR A 37 3.08 -7.92 4.00
C THR A 37 3.21 -7.52 2.53
N LEU A 38 2.61 -6.40 2.13
CA LEU A 38 2.88 -5.82 0.81
C LEU A 38 4.29 -5.20 0.84
N SER A 39 5.14 -5.62 -0.09
CA SER A 39 6.52 -5.18 -0.20
C SER A 39 6.95 -5.31 -1.66
N GLY A 40 7.18 -4.21 -2.35
CA GLY A 40 7.58 -4.20 -3.75
C GLY A 40 7.15 -2.93 -4.51
N PRO A 41 7.52 -2.84 -5.80
CA PRO A 41 7.42 -1.60 -6.56
C PRO A 41 5.99 -1.28 -7.04
N ILE A 42 5.10 -2.27 -7.06
CA ILE A 42 3.74 -2.12 -7.58
C ILE A 42 2.77 -2.73 -6.58
N CYS A 43 2.19 -1.87 -5.76
CA CYS A 43 1.19 -2.23 -4.76
C CYS A 43 -0.04 -1.32 -4.89
N TYR A 44 -1.20 -1.87 -4.53
CA TYR A 44 -2.47 -1.17 -4.48
C TYR A 44 -3.19 -1.48 -3.17
N VAL A 45 -3.71 -0.43 -2.54
CA VAL A 45 -4.54 -0.50 -1.35
C VAL A 45 -5.83 0.29 -1.58
N LYS A 46 -6.97 -0.32 -1.28
CA LYS A 46 -8.28 0.34 -1.27
C LYS A 46 -8.96 0.12 0.06
N LEU A 47 -9.33 1.21 0.72
CA LEU A 47 -10.04 1.22 1.99
C LEU A 47 -11.38 1.97 1.80
N PRO A 48 -12.47 1.26 1.47
CA PRO A 48 -13.73 1.90 1.08
C PRO A 48 -14.39 2.76 2.17
N ALA A 49 -14.29 2.35 3.44
CA ALA A 49 -14.93 3.07 4.54
C ALA A 49 -14.27 4.44 4.78
N GLU A 50 -12.96 4.49 4.62
CA GLU A 50 -12.11 5.68 4.73
C GLU A 50 -12.06 6.47 3.42
N LYS A 51 -12.59 5.91 2.32
CA LYS A 51 -12.48 6.43 0.95
C LYS A 51 -11.03 6.70 0.55
N VAL A 52 -10.13 5.81 0.97
CA VAL A 52 -8.69 5.90 0.69
C VAL A 52 -8.31 4.93 -0.42
N GLU A 53 -7.50 5.41 -1.35
CA GLU A 53 -6.79 4.59 -2.33
C GLU A 53 -5.30 4.95 -2.35
N TYR A 54 -4.46 3.93 -2.48
CA TYR A 54 -3.01 4.10 -2.67
C TYR A 54 -2.52 3.22 -3.81
N LYS A 55 -1.66 3.76 -4.67
CA LYS A 55 -0.94 3.05 -5.73
C LYS A 55 0.53 3.46 -5.65
N GLY A 56 1.44 2.52 -5.53
CA GLY A 56 2.86 2.84 -5.50
C GLY A 56 3.70 1.75 -4.89
N GLU A 57 4.91 2.12 -4.52
CA GLU A 57 5.86 1.22 -3.89
C GLU A 57 5.49 1.00 -2.41
N MET A 58 5.67 -0.21 -1.91
CA MET A 58 5.50 -0.50 -0.49
C MET A 58 6.72 -1.21 0.05
N LEU A 59 7.01 -0.98 1.32
CA LEU A 59 8.07 -1.67 2.05
C LEU A 59 7.53 -2.10 3.40
N ASN A 60 7.54 -3.41 3.67
CA ASN A 60 7.07 -4.00 4.93
C ASN A 60 5.67 -3.52 5.35
N GLY A 61 4.74 -3.43 4.40
CA GLY A 61 3.36 -3.01 4.63
C GLY A 61 3.13 -1.51 4.76
N GLN A 62 4.16 -0.68 4.56
CA GLN A 62 4.06 0.79 4.60
C GLN A 62 4.23 1.38 3.20
N TYR A 63 3.60 2.53 2.95
CA TYR A 63 3.85 3.32 1.73
C TYR A 63 5.32 3.74 1.68
N HIS A 64 5.95 3.56 0.53
CA HIS A 64 7.35 3.86 0.31
C HIS A 64 7.60 4.34 -1.12
N GLY A 65 8.82 4.81 -1.40
CA GLY A 65 9.25 5.18 -2.75
C GLY A 65 8.28 6.17 -3.41
N THR A 66 8.00 5.97 -4.70
CA THR A 66 7.02 6.77 -5.44
C THR A 66 5.63 6.18 -5.30
N GLY A 67 4.63 7.04 -5.08
CA GLY A 67 3.25 6.63 -5.11
C GLY A 67 2.24 7.76 -5.27
N GLU A 68 0.99 7.35 -5.36
CA GLU A 68 -0.20 8.18 -5.39
C GLU A 68 -1.11 7.76 -4.25
N TYR A 69 -1.49 8.72 -3.41
CA TYR A 69 -2.43 8.57 -2.32
C TYR A 69 -3.62 9.50 -2.56
N SER A 70 -4.83 8.98 -2.41
CA SER A 70 -6.06 9.74 -2.50
C SER A 70 -6.94 9.44 -1.30
N CYS A 71 -7.49 10.49 -0.69
CA CYS A 71 -8.60 10.42 0.25
C CYS A 71 -9.63 11.52 -0.12
N PRO A 72 -10.75 11.67 0.62
CA PRO A 72 -11.74 12.71 0.32
C PRO A 72 -11.23 14.14 0.40
N GLU A 73 -10.26 14.40 1.28
CA GLU A 73 -9.78 15.75 1.60
C GLU A 73 -8.58 16.17 0.76
N TYR A 74 -7.75 15.21 0.35
CA TYR A 74 -6.51 15.50 -0.36
C TYR A 74 -6.09 14.37 -1.31
N TYR A 75 -5.32 14.79 -2.31
CA TYR A 75 -4.56 13.93 -3.21
C TYR A 75 -3.08 14.28 -3.06
N TYR A 76 -2.22 13.26 -3.06
CA TYR A 76 -0.78 13.40 -3.03
C TYR A 76 -0.15 12.43 -4.03
N ALA A 77 0.70 12.92 -4.90
CA ALA A 77 1.57 12.13 -5.75
C ALA A 77 3.02 12.55 -5.51
N GLY A 78 3.87 11.61 -5.10
CA GLY A 78 5.23 11.93 -4.72
C GLY A 78 5.92 10.83 -3.92
N ALA A 79 6.92 11.24 -3.14
CA ALA A 79 7.77 10.33 -2.40
C ALA A 79 7.22 10.03 -0.99
N PHE A 80 7.31 8.76 -0.58
CA PHE A 80 6.92 8.27 0.73
C PHE A 80 8.12 7.67 1.46
N ILE A 81 8.34 8.08 2.71
CA ILE A 81 9.44 7.59 3.56
C ILE A 81 8.85 7.21 4.93
N ASN A 82 9.13 5.98 5.38
CA ASN A 82 8.63 5.43 6.66
C ASN A 82 7.10 5.56 6.82
N GLY A 83 6.34 5.28 5.77
CA GLY A 83 4.87 5.35 5.79
C GLY A 83 4.29 6.76 5.85
N LYS A 84 5.12 7.81 5.80
CA LYS A 84 4.70 9.21 5.74
C LYS A 84 4.99 9.77 4.35
N TYR A 85 4.03 10.50 3.80
CA TYR A 85 4.31 11.39 2.66
C TYR A 85 5.11 12.58 3.18
N ASP A 86 6.10 13.02 2.39
CA ASP A 86 6.89 14.20 2.77
C ASP A 86 6.01 15.46 2.72
N LEU A 87 5.64 15.96 3.90
CA LEU A 87 4.81 17.14 4.10
C LEU A 87 5.55 18.46 3.85
N VAL A 88 6.88 18.44 3.65
CA VAL A 88 7.68 19.66 3.46
C VAL A 88 7.27 20.42 2.19
N LEU A 89 6.72 19.74 1.17
CA LEU A 89 6.35 20.37 -0.10
C LEU A 89 4.90 20.89 -0.18
N GLN A 90 4.00 20.44 0.70
CA GLN A 90 2.59 20.88 0.67
C GLN A 90 2.38 22.25 1.34
N ASN A 91 3.21 22.61 2.33
CA ASN A 91 3.15 23.94 2.94
C ASN A 91 3.73 25.03 2.02
N LEU A 92 4.65 24.70 1.12
CA LEU A 92 5.23 25.65 0.17
C LEU A 92 4.29 26.04 -0.99
N LEU A 93 3.25 25.25 -1.25
CA LEU A 93 2.27 25.53 -2.32
C LEU A 93 0.99 26.21 -1.82
N LYS A 94 0.78 26.30 -0.50
CA LYS A 94 -0.37 27.00 0.09
C LYS A 94 -0.09 28.47 0.44
N ASP A 95 1.19 28.86 0.42
CA ASP A 95 1.66 30.21 0.79
C ASP A 95 1.98 31.10 -0.44
N ASN A 96 1.48 30.78 -1.64
CA ASN A 96 1.59 31.63 -2.85
C ASN A 96 0.23 31.98 -3.45
#